data_AF-A0A1F9ITT7-F1
#
_entry.id   AF-A0A1F9ITT7-F1
#
_cell.length_a   1.000
_cell.length_b   1.000
_cell.length_c   1.000
_cell.angle_alpha   90.00
_cell.angle_beta   90.00
_cell.angle_gamma   90.00
#
_symmetry.space_group_name_H-M   'P 1'
#
loop_
_entity.id
_entity.type
_entity.pdbx_description
1 polymer ?
#
loop_
_entity_poly.entity_id
_entity_poly.type
_entity_poly.pdbx_seq_one_letter_code
_entity_poly.pdbx_strand_id
1 'polypeptide(L)'
;GKIAQSKSQNEQVKAFAQKMIDDHTSAQQELQQLAQAKGVTLPDEPDMKHKARAKILSSLSGTAFDRRYMAQGGLADHKATHQLLQRVQTRATDPELKALAAKIEPTVNQHLTMAQQIQGGKAGASSTSGTSGATGSGATGGSTSGGADSSAAPGAGGSSTGSTTGGSSSK
;
A
#
# COMPACT_ATOMS: atom_id res chain seq x y z
N GLY A 1 12.14 6.32 1.29
CA GLY A 1 11.32 6.94 2.34
C GLY A 1 11.16 8.43 2.11
N LYS A 2 11.79 9.27 2.94
CA LYS A 2 11.51 10.72 3.06
C LYS A 2 11.49 11.50 1.74
N ILE A 3 12.48 11.29 0.86
CA ILE A 3 12.52 11.94 -0.47
C ILE A 3 11.28 11.60 -1.30
N ALA A 4 10.79 10.36 -1.26
CA ALA A 4 9.60 9.95 -2.00
C ALA A 4 8.32 10.44 -1.35
N GLN A 5 8.27 10.50 -0.02
CA GLN A 5 7.12 11.05 0.69
C GLN A 5 6.90 12.54 0.38
N SER A 6 7.98 13.29 0.16
CA SER A 6 7.87 14.72 -0.19
C SER A 6 7.72 15.00 -1.68
N LYS A 7 8.26 14.17 -2.58
CA LYS A 7 8.32 14.45 -4.03
C LYS A 7 7.28 13.73 -4.87
N SER A 8 6.76 12.58 -4.42
CA SER A 8 5.76 11.83 -5.17
C SER A 8 4.41 12.54 -5.10
N GLN A 9 3.67 12.55 -6.20
CA GLN A 9 2.24 12.89 -6.22
C GLN A 9 1.36 11.62 -6.32
N ASN A 10 1.97 10.45 -6.48
CA ASN A 10 1.27 9.18 -6.52
C ASN A 10 1.06 8.65 -5.10
N GLU A 11 -0.21 8.49 -4.71
CA GLU A 11 -0.62 8.06 -3.36
C GLU A 11 -0.10 6.65 -3.01
N GLN A 12 0.00 5.73 -3.97
CA GLN A 12 0.57 4.39 -3.72
C GLN A 12 2.08 4.47 -3.43
N VAL A 13 2.79 5.34 -4.15
CA VAL A 13 4.23 5.57 -3.93
C VAL A 13 4.47 6.28 -2.59
N LYS A 14 3.60 7.21 -2.19
CA LYS A 14 3.65 7.84 -0.85
C LYS A 14 3.38 6.81 0.25
N ALA A 15 2.31 6.02 0.14
CA ALA A 15 2.00 4.98 1.11
C ALA A 15 3.15 3.97 1.26
N PHE A 16 3.74 3.54 0.15
CA PHE A 16 4.96 2.73 0.16
C PHE A 16 6.13 3.48 0.83
N ALA A 17 6.35 4.75 0.51
CA ALA A 17 7.42 5.56 1.10
C ALA A 17 7.26 5.76 2.62
N GLN A 18 6.03 5.88 3.12
CA GLN A 18 5.73 5.97 4.55
C GLN A 18 6.07 4.66 5.26
N LYS A 19 5.56 3.52 4.77
CA LYS A 19 5.90 2.20 5.31
C LYS A 19 7.42 1.97 5.33
N MET A 20 8.10 2.38 4.26
CA MET A 20 9.56 2.35 4.17
C MET A 20 10.26 3.17 5.26
N ILE A 21 9.70 4.32 5.67
CA ILE A 21 10.27 5.13 6.75
C ILE A 21 10.10 4.39 8.08
N ASP A 22 8.88 3.92 8.36
CA ASP A 22 8.53 3.34 9.65
C ASP A 22 9.33 2.04 9.89
N ASP A 23 9.30 1.14 8.92
CA ASP A 23 9.94 -0.17 9.05
C ASP A 23 11.47 -0.09 9.04
N HIS A 24 12.06 0.76 8.19
CA HIS A 24 13.51 0.94 8.22
C HIS A 24 13.97 1.64 9.50
N THR A 25 13.17 2.56 10.06
CA THR A 25 13.52 3.21 11.33
C THR A 25 13.53 2.18 12.46
N SER A 26 12.51 1.33 12.52
CA SER A 26 12.44 0.23 13.49
C SER A 26 13.61 -0.75 13.32
N ALA A 27 13.85 -1.25 12.10
CA ALA A 27 14.96 -2.16 11.82
C ALA A 27 16.33 -1.55 12.13
N GLN A 28 16.51 -0.24 11.87
CA GLN A 28 17.74 0.46 12.18
C GLN A 28 17.97 0.58 13.69
N GLN A 29 16.93 0.82 14.48
CA GLN A 29 17.00 0.85 15.95
C GLN A 29 17.40 -0.52 16.51
N GLU A 30 16.80 -1.60 16.02
CA GLU A 30 17.15 -2.96 16.44
C GLU A 30 18.62 -3.30 16.10
N LEU A 31 19.09 -2.92 14.89
CA LEU A 31 20.49 -3.09 14.50
C LEU A 31 21.44 -2.25 15.37
N GLN A 32 21.06 -1.02 15.71
CA GLN A 32 21.85 -0.15 16.59
C GLN A 32 21.98 -0.74 18.00
N GLN A 33 20.88 -1.24 18.56
CA GLN A 33 20.90 -1.89 19.87
C GLN A 33 21.82 -3.12 19.88
N LEU A 34 21.72 -3.95 18.85
CA LEU A 34 22.60 -5.12 18.70
C LEU A 34 24.08 -4.71 18.57
N ALA A 35 24.36 -3.70 17.74
CA ALA A 35 25.72 -3.21 17.54
C ALA A 35 26.31 -2.64 18.83
N GLN A 36 25.53 -1.86 19.59
CA GLN A 36 25.93 -1.32 20.90
C GLN A 36 26.22 -2.45 21.90
N ALA A 37 25.33 -3.45 22.00
CA ALA A 37 25.52 -4.59 22.89
C ALA A 37 26.79 -5.40 22.56
N LYS A 38 27.21 -5.39 21.29
CA LYS A 38 28.40 -6.08 20.80
C LYS A 38 29.65 -5.18 20.72
N GLY A 39 29.57 -3.90 21.08
CA GLY A 39 30.68 -2.95 20.96
C GLY A 39 31.11 -2.67 19.51
N VAL A 40 30.19 -2.84 18.54
CA VAL A 40 30.43 -2.57 17.12
C VAL A 40 29.98 -1.16 16.78
N THR A 41 30.86 -0.37 16.17
CA THR A 41 30.52 0.96 15.64
C THR A 41 29.88 0.82 14.26
N LEU A 42 28.67 1.38 14.11
CA LEU A 42 28.00 1.47 12.81
C LEU A 42 28.44 2.75 12.06
N PRO A 43 28.47 2.73 10.72
CA PRO A 43 28.60 3.96 9.94
C PRO A 43 27.47 4.94 10.25
N ASP A 44 27.81 6.23 10.31
CA ASP A 44 26.90 7.34 10.57
C ASP A 44 26.28 7.91 9.29
N GLU A 45 26.91 7.68 8.14
CA GLU A 45 26.46 8.20 6.85
C GLU A 45 26.35 7.11 5.75
N PRO A 46 25.46 7.31 4.76
CA PRO A 46 25.42 6.48 3.57
C PRO A 46 26.72 6.57 2.76
N ASP A 47 27.10 5.46 2.11
CA ASP A 47 28.24 5.46 1.20
C ASP A 47 28.03 6.37 -0.03
N MET A 48 29.12 6.63 -0.77
CA MET A 48 29.10 7.49 -1.96
C MET A 48 28.09 7.04 -3.02
N LYS A 49 27.93 5.73 -3.21
CA LYS A 49 26.99 5.17 -4.19
C LYS A 49 25.56 5.52 -3.78
N HIS A 50 25.22 5.44 -2.50
CA HIS A 50 23.89 5.80 -1.99
C HIS A 50 23.66 7.32 -2.02
N LYS A 51 24.67 8.12 -1.68
CA LYS A 51 24.61 9.60 -1.79
C LYS A 51 24.37 10.05 -3.25
N ALA A 52 25.08 9.46 -4.21
CA ALA A 52 24.89 9.75 -5.64
C ALA A 52 23.47 9.40 -6.12
N ARG A 53 22.93 8.24 -5.68
CA ARG A 53 21.55 7.86 -5.98
C ARG A 53 20.52 8.82 -5.40
N ALA A 54 20.73 9.27 -4.17
CA ALA A 54 19.86 10.27 -3.54
C ALA A 54 19.88 11.59 -4.34
N LYS A 55 21.05 12.05 -4.78
CA LYS A 55 21.18 13.24 -5.63
C LYS A 55 20.41 13.11 -6.95
N ILE A 56 20.56 11.98 -7.64
CA ILE A 56 19.82 11.69 -8.88
C ILE A 56 18.30 11.67 -8.63
N LEU A 57 17.84 11.01 -7.57
CA LEU A 57 16.42 11.01 -7.22
C LEU A 57 15.92 12.43 -6.92
N SER A 58 16.69 13.24 -6.21
CA SER A 58 16.31 14.61 -5.88
C SER A 58 16.17 15.52 -7.10
N SER A 59 16.90 15.26 -8.19
CA SER A 59 16.78 16.02 -9.45
C SER A 59 15.59 15.61 -10.33
N LEU A 60 14.94 14.47 -10.04
CA LEU A 60 13.77 14.01 -10.79
C LEU A 60 12.47 14.55 -10.19
N SER A 61 11.39 14.52 -10.97
CA SER A 61 10.04 14.90 -10.54
C SER A 61 8.97 14.05 -11.24
N GLY A 62 7.75 14.07 -10.69
CA GLY A 62 6.58 13.40 -11.27
C GLY A 62 6.82 11.91 -11.56
N THR A 63 6.27 11.43 -12.68
CA THR A 63 6.36 10.02 -13.08
C THR A 63 7.81 9.53 -13.25
N ALA A 64 8.74 10.40 -13.67
CA ALA A 64 10.15 10.02 -13.80
C ALA A 64 10.78 9.74 -12.43
N PHE A 65 10.43 10.55 -11.41
CA PHE A 65 10.81 10.29 -10.03
C PHE A 65 10.24 8.97 -9.53
N ASP A 66 8.93 8.77 -9.65
CA ASP A 66 8.23 7.57 -9.15
C ASP A 66 8.81 6.30 -9.79
N ARG A 67 8.98 6.31 -11.11
CA ARG A 67 9.57 5.17 -11.84
C ARG A 67 10.97 4.85 -11.34
N ARG A 68 11.83 5.87 -11.17
CA ARG A 68 13.21 5.65 -10.72
C ARG A 68 13.25 5.14 -9.28
N TYR A 69 12.45 5.74 -8.39
CA TYR A 69 12.37 5.35 -6.99
C TYR A 69 11.89 3.90 -6.83
N MET A 70 10.82 3.51 -7.53
CA MET A 70 10.28 2.15 -7.44
C MET A 70 11.20 1.11 -8.09
N ALA A 71 11.84 1.42 -9.23
CA ALA A 71 12.71 0.47 -9.92
C ALA A 71 13.99 0.19 -9.12
N GLN A 72 14.59 1.24 -8.58
CA GLN A 72 15.86 1.11 -7.88
C GLN A 72 15.68 0.83 -6.40
N GLY A 73 15.04 1.76 -5.68
CA GLY A 73 14.81 1.63 -4.24
C GLY A 73 13.86 0.48 -3.95
N GLY A 74 12.68 0.47 -4.59
CA GLY A 74 11.63 -0.53 -4.35
C GLY A 74 12.01 -1.96 -4.76
N LEU A 75 12.45 -2.17 -6.01
CA LEU A 75 12.76 -3.51 -6.52
C LEU A 75 14.22 -3.94 -6.30
N ALA A 76 15.16 -3.22 -6.93
CA ALA A 76 16.54 -3.70 -7.03
C ALA A 76 17.23 -3.77 -5.65
N ASP A 77 17.15 -2.69 -4.87
CA ASP A 77 17.79 -2.62 -3.56
C ASP A 77 17.13 -3.58 -2.55
N HIS A 78 15.80 -3.78 -2.60
CA HIS A 78 15.13 -4.77 -1.72
C HIS A 78 15.41 -6.21 -2.12
N LYS A 79 15.46 -6.53 -3.42
CA LYS A 79 15.87 -7.86 -3.87
C LYS A 79 17.29 -8.20 -3.39
N ALA A 80 18.21 -7.24 -3.50
CA ALA A 80 19.57 -7.42 -3.01
C ALA A 80 19.63 -7.58 -1.49
N THR A 81 18.81 -6.81 -0.76
CA THR A 81 18.72 -6.87 0.72
C THR A 81 18.12 -8.20 1.18
N HIS A 82 17.06 -8.68 0.53
CA HIS A 82 16.47 -9.98 0.83
C HIS A 82 17.51 -11.11 0.70
N GLN A 83 18.26 -11.12 -0.42
CA GLN A 83 19.35 -12.08 -0.62
C GLN A 83 20.47 -11.92 0.42
N LEU A 84 20.77 -10.69 0.85
CA LEU A 84 21.74 -10.44 1.90
C LEU A 84 21.29 -11.04 3.24
N LEU A 85 20.03 -10.83 3.62
CA LEU A 85 19.47 -11.37 4.87
C LEU A 85 19.48 -12.90 4.86
N GLN A 86 19.14 -13.54 3.74
CA GLN A 86 19.26 -14.99 3.58
C GLN A 86 20.70 -15.50 3.73
N ARG A 87 21.67 -14.76 3.17
CA ARG A 87 23.08 -15.08 3.36
C ARG A 87 23.51 -14.90 4.80
N VAL A 88 23.06 -13.86 5.49
CA VAL A 88 23.36 -13.64 6.92
C VAL A 88 22.83 -14.80 7.75
N GLN A 89 21.57 -15.20 7.55
CA GLN A 89 20.97 -16.32 8.29
C GLN A 89 21.72 -17.64 8.08
N THR A 90 22.24 -17.88 6.88
CA THR A 90 22.94 -19.14 6.54
C THR A 90 24.42 -19.13 6.87
N ARG A 91 25.10 -17.97 6.81
CA ARG A 91 26.56 -17.87 6.88
C ARG A 91 27.12 -17.13 8.08
N ALA A 92 26.33 -16.27 8.74
CA ALA A 92 26.83 -15.58 9.93
C ALA A 92 27.08 -16.61 11.05
N THR A 93 28.14 -16.38 11.83
CA THR A 93 28.45 -17.17 13.02
C THR A 93 27.76 -16.63 14.26
N ASP A 94 27.46 -15.33 14.28
CA ASP A 94 26.79 -14.66 15.39
C ASP A 94 25.29 -15.02 15.43
N PRO A 95 24.81 -15.70 16.50
CA PRO A 95 23.43 -16.15 16.58
C PRO A 95 22.41 -15.01 16.69
N GLU A 96 22.77 -13.88 17.30
CA GLU A 96 21.87 -12.73 17.45
C GLU A 96 21.74 -11.97 16.12
N LEU A 97 22.84 -11.88 15.35
CA LEU A 97 22.80 -11.33 14.00
C LEU A 97 21.95 -12.20 13.06
N LYS A 98 22.04 -13.53 13.18
CA LYS A 98 21.16 -14.46 12.44
C LYS A 98 19.69 -14.24 12.81
N ALA A 99 19.39 -14.14 14.10
CA ALA A 99 18.04 -13.93 14.60
C ALA A 99 17.46 -12.59 14.13
N LEU A 100 18.25 -11.51 14.18
CA LEU A 100 17.85 -10.20 13.67
C LEU A 100 17.56 -10.25 12.17
N ALA A 101 18.41 -10.92 11.39
CA ALA A 101 18.19 -11.07 9.96
C ALA A 101 16.91 -11.86 9.63
N ALA A 102 16.64 -12.95 10.36
CA ALA A 102 15.41 -13.72 10.22
C ALA A 102 14.16 -12.91 10.59
N LYS A 103 14.27 -12.03 11.60
CA LYS A 103 13.17 -11.14 12.03
C LYS A 103 12.85 -10.06 10.97
N ILE A 104 13.86 -9.52 10.29
CA ILE A 104 13.70 -8.43 9.32
C ILE A 104 13.26 -8.93 7.92
N GLU A 105 13.67 -10.14 7.51
CA GLU A 105 13.42 -10.66 6.16
C GLU A 105 11.95 -10.60 5.70
N PRO A 106 10.94 -10.97 6.52
CA PRO A 106 9.53 -10.91 6.09
C PRO A 106 9.09 -9.50 5.69
N THR A 107 9.56 -8.49 6.41
CA THR A 107 9.25 -7.08 6.12
C THR A 107 9.87 -6.63 4.80
N VAL A 108 11.13 -7.03 4.52
CA VAL A 108 11.80 -6.74 3.25
C VAL A 108 11.09 -7.44 2.08
N ASN A 109 10.65 -8.69 2.27
CA ASN A 109 9.88 -9.40 1.26
C ASN A 109 8.50 -8.74 1.01
N GLN A 110 7.85 -8.24 2.06
CA GLN A 110 6.61 -7.47 1.93
C GLN A 110 6.83 -6.19 1.11
N HIS A 111 7.90 -5.42 1.39
CA HIS A 111 8.24 -4.23 0.61
C HIS A 111 8.49 -4.58 -0.86
N LEU A 112 9.24 -5.65 -1.14
CA LEU A 112 9.49 -6.10 -2.52
C LEU A 112 8.18 -6.43 -3.25
N THR A 113 7.25 -7.12 -2.57
CA THR A 113 5.94 -7.47 -3.13
C THR A 113 5.12 -6.22 -3.45
N MET A 114 5.05 -5.25 -2.51
CA MET A 114 4.37 -3.97 -2.74
C MET A 114 4.97 -3.23 -3.93
N ALA A 115 6.29 -3.20 -4.04
CA ALA A 115 6.97 -2.51 -5.11
C ALA A 115 6.69 -3.15 -6.48
N GLN A 116 6.64 -4.48 -6.55
CA GLN A 116 6.24 -5.22 -7.75
C GLN A 116 4.79 -4.92 -8.16
N GLN A 117 3.87 -4.84 -7.20
CA GLN A 117 2.46 -4.50 -7.47
C GLN A 117 2.31 -3.10 -8.05
N ILE A 118 2.98 -2.12 -7.45
CA ILE A 118 2.99 -0.72 -7.91
C ILE A 118 3.57 -0.62 -9.33
N GLN A 119 4.64 -1.36 -9.64
CA GLN A 119 5.25 -1.34 -10.98
C GLN A 119 4.45 -2.13 -12.04
N GLY A 120 3.81 -3.23 -11.63
CA GLY A 120 3.00 -4.06 -12.52
C GLY A 120 1.62 -3.50 -12.84
N GLY A 121 1.27 -2.31 -12.33
CA GLY A 121 -0.05 -1.68 -12.51
C GLY A 121 -1.20 -2.46 -11.85
N LYS A 122 -0.91 -3.53 -11.10
CA LYS A 122 -1.91 -4.34 -10.42
C LYS A 122 -2.16 -3.79 -9.03
N ALA A 123 -2.97 -2.73 -8.97
CA ALA A 123 -4.13 -2.64 -8.07
C ALA A 123 -4.78 -1.26 -8.19
N GLY A 124 -6.08 -1.25 -8.52
CA GLY A 124 -6.96 -0.11 -8.28
C GLY A 124 -7.23 0.79 -9.48
N ALA A 125 -7.82 0.25 -10.55
CA ALA A 125 -8.69 1.04 -11.40
C ALA A 125 -9.96 1.41 -10.60
N SER A 126 -9.86 2.42 -9.74
CA SER A 126 -11.00 3.08 -9.11
C SER A 126 -10.70 4.57 -9.01
N SER A 127 -11.65 5.37 -9.53
CA SER A 127 -11.60 6.82 -9.80
C SER A 127 -10.72 7.19 -11.02
N THR A 128 -11.21 7.63 -12.17
CA THR A 128 -12.29 8.62 -12.40
C THR A 128 -12.80 8.48 -13.85
N SER A 129 -14.02 7.97 -14.05
CA SER A 129 -14.79 8.24 -15.28
C SER A 129 -15.90 9.24 -14.93
N GLY A 130 -15.49 10.47 -14.63
CA GLY A 130 -16.38 11.62 -14.61
C GLY A 130 -16.68 12.06 -16.03
N THR A 131 -17.95 12.00 -16.39
CA THR A 131 -18.69 12.91 -17.27
C THR A 131 -17.91 13.70 -18.33
N SER A 132 -18.20 13.39 -19.60
CA SER A 132 -18.23 14.40 -20.66
C SER A 132 -19.42 14.10 -21.56
N GLY A 133 -20.41 15.00 -21.51
CA GLY A 133 -21.56 14.97 -22.39
C GLY A 133 -21.19 15.33 -23.82
N ALA A 134 -21.89 14.74 -24.78
CA ALA A 134 -22.03 15.27 -26.12
C ALA A 134 -23.45 14.97 -26.62
N THR A 135 -24.24 16.03 -26.68
CA THR A 135 -25.49 16.20 -27.41
C THR A 135 -25.31 15.95 -28.91
N GLY A 136 -26.26 15.27 -29.57
CA GLY A 136 -26.26 15.13 -31.03
C GLY A 136 -27.42 14.31 -31.62
N SER A 137 -28.58 14.97 -31.71
CA SER A 137 -29.77 14.77 -32.58
C SER A 137 -29.86 13.57 -33.55
N GLY A 138 -31.00 12.87 -33.54
CA GLY A 138 -31.41 11.89 -34.56
C GLY A 138 -32.91 11.54 -34.48
N ALA A 139 -33.63 11.79 -35.58
CA ALA A 139 -35.07 11.97 -35.71
C ALA A 139 -35.96 10.69 -35.73
N THR A 140 -37.21 10.88 -35.27
CA THR A 140 -38.52 10.42 -35.83
C THR A 140 -38.88 8.94 -35.97
N GLY A 141 -40.04 8.56 -35.40
CA GLY A 141 -40.96 7.61 -36.05
C GLY A 141 -41.94 6.87 -35.13
N GLY A 142 -43.23 7.24 -35.19
CA GLY A 142 -44.34 6.27 -35.19
C GLY A 142 -45.13 6.00 -33.90
N SER A 143 -46.26 6.70 -33.75
CA SER A 143 -47.36 6.39 -32.83
C SER A 143 -48.11 5.10 -33.21
N THR A 144 -48.53 4.30 -32.22
CA THR A 144 -49.85 3.63 -32.22
C THR A 144 -50.39 3.42 -30.80
N SER A 145 -51.70 3.53 -30.73
CA SER A 145 -52.63 3.77 -29.63
C SER A 145 -53.14 2.54 -28.88
N GLY A 146 -53.62 2.77 -27.65
CA GLY A 146 -54.59 1.95 -26.91
C GLY A 146 -54.15 1.77 -25.45
N GLY A 147 -54.89 2.13 -24.41
CA GLY A 147 -56.29 2.54 -24.26
C GLY A 147 -56.79 1.96 -22.92
N ALA A 148 -57.40 2.81 -22.08
CA ALA A 148 -58.24 2.49 -20.91
C ALA A 148 -57.55 1.78 -19.72
N ASP A 149 -57.93 1.92 -18.46
CA ASP A 149 -58.84 2.78 -17.67
C ASP A 149 -58.70 2.27 -16.21
N SER A 150 -59.06 3.11 -15.24
CA SER A 150 -59.61 2.72 -13.94
C SER A 150 -58.65 2.09 -12.89
N SER A 151 -58.21 2.83 -11.87
CA SER A 151 -58.91 3.20 -10.63
C SER A 151 -59.23 2.04 -9.67
N ALA A 152 -58.56 1.99 -8.51
CA ALA A 152 -59.13 1.64 -7.20
C ALA A 152 -58.04 1.66 -6.10
N ALA A 153 -58.31 2.40 -5.02
CA ALA A 153 -57.60 2.36 -3.73
C ALA A 153 -58.38 1.42 -2.74
N PRO A 154 -58.27 1.55 -1.40
CA PRO A 154 -57.32 0.87 -0.51
C PRO A 154 -58.01 -0.01 0.59
N GLY A 155 -57.21 -0.71 1.41
CA GLY A 155 -57.64 -1.30 2.71
C GLY A 155 -56.47 -2.07 3.34
N ALA A 156 -55.92 -1.74 4.52
CA ALA A 156 -56.45 -1.56 5.89
C ALA A 156 -56.49 -2.86 6.73
N GLY A 157 -55.88 -2.81 7.92
CA GLY A 157 -56.04 -3.74 9.06
C GLY A 157 -54.94 -4.81 9.17
N GLY A 158 -54.31 -5.07 10.31
CA GLY A 158 -54.58 -4.63 11.68
C GLY A 158 -53.46 -5.04 12.64
N SER A 159 -53.49 -4.42 13.81
CA SER A 159 -52.48 -4.43 14.87
C SER A 159 -52.54 -5.64 15.83
N SER A 160 -51.49 -5.73 16.66
CA SER A 160 -51.49 -6.20 18.06
C SER A 160 -51.29 -7.73 18.25
N THR A 161 -50.61 -8.30 19.25
CA THR A 161 -50.14 -7.91 20.60
C THR A 161 -49.11 -8.96 21.12
N GLY A 162 -48.35 -8.62 22.18
CA GLY A 162 -47.85 -9.56 23.21
C GLY A 162 -46.37 -9.98 23.08
N SER A 163 -45.37 -9.48 23.84
CA SER A 163 -45.15 -9.37 25.30
C SER A 163 -44.53 -10.62 25.96
N THR A 164 -43.28 -10.45 26.44
CA THR A 164 -42.64 -11.02 27.67
C THR A 164 -42.38 -12.53 27.69
N THR A 165 -41.29 -13.11 28.24
CA THR A 165 -40.48 -12.90 29.47
C THR A 165 -39.13 -13.64 29.29
N GLY A 166 -38.00 -13.18 29.87
CA GLY A 166 -37.40 -13.70 31.12
C GLY A 166 -36.37 -14.83 30.86
N GLY A 167 -35.07 -14.64 31.03
CA GLY A 167 -34.31 -14.77 32.29
C GLY A 167 -33.32 -15.95 32.15
N SER A 168 -32.00 -15.75 32.12
CA SER A 168 -31.05 -15.66 33.24
C SER A 168 -30.23 -16.95 33.45
N SER A 169 -28.93 -16.74 33.69
CA SER A 169 -28.03 -17.55 34.54
C SER A 169 -27.19 -18.70 33.95
N SER A 170 -25.87 -18.42 33.94
CA SER A 170 -24.80 -19.19 34.61
C SER A 170 -24.41 -20.58 34.10
N LYS A 171 -23.19 -20.68 33.57
CA LYS A 171 -22.10 -21.48 34.15
C LYS A 171 -20.76 -21.09 33.53
#